data_AF-A0A1G3LLQ0-F1
#
_entry.id   AF-A0A1G3LLQ0-F1
#
_cell.length_a   1.000
_cell.length_b   1.000
_cell.length_c   1.000
_cell.angle_alpha   90.00
_cell.angle_beta   90.00
_cell.angle_gamma   90.00
#
_symmetry.space_group_name_H-M   'P 1'
#
loop_
_entity.id
_entity.type
_entity.pdbx_description
1 polymer ?
#
loop_
_entity_poly.entity_id
_entity_poly.type
_entity_poly.pdbx_seq_one_letter_code
_entity_poly.pdbx_strand_id
1 'polypeptide(L)' 'MVYGSTLTRNKISTQKIKIFDPLSNIYWLEETVNLWLSENDVEVINMNTTYSDGKFIITLLYLER' A
#
# COMPACT_ATOMS: atom_id res chain seq x y z
N MET A 1 12.26 -14.98 36.51
CA MET A 1 11.28 -13.89 36.28
C MET A 1 11.57 -13.35 34.88
N VAL A 2 10.65 -13.53 33.94
CA VAL A 2 10.86 -13.20 32.51
C VAL A 2 10.67 -11.70 32.32
N TYR A 3 11.64 -11.04 31.70
CA TYR A 3 11.61 -9.63 31.35
C TYR A 3 10.63 -9.40 30.19
N GLY A 4 9.74 -8.41 30.33
CA GLY A 4 8.73 -8.08 29.33
C GLY A 4 9.37 -7.72 28.00
N SER A 5 9.10 -8.53 26.98
CA SER A 5 9.37 -8.16 25.59
C SER A 5 8.43 -7.02 25.21
N THR A 6 8.98 -5.93 24.68
CA THR A 6 8.20 -4.89 24.03
C THR A 6 7.53 -5.53 22.82
N LEU A 7 6.24 -5.89 22.94
CA LEU A 7 5.41 -6.24 21.80
C LEU A 7 5.24 -4.97 20.97
N THR A 8 6.07 -4.77 19.95
CA THR A 8 5.79 -3.83 18.86
C THR A 8 4.48 -4.25 18.22
N ARG A 9 3.44 -3.46 18.46
CA ARG A 9 2.10 -3.75 17.95
C ARG A 9 2.06 -3.34 16.49
N ASN A 10 2.28 -4.28 15.58
CA ASN A 10 2.09 -4.04 14.15
C ASN A 10 0.66 -3.55 13.92
N LYS A 11 0.52 -2.37 13.32
CA LYS A 11 -0.78 -1.74 13.08
C LYS A 11 -1.21 -2.06 11.65
N ILE A 12 -2.39 -2.69 11.51
CA ILE A 12 -3.02 -2.90 10.21
C ILE A 12 -3.72 -1.60 9.80
N SER A 13 -3.36 -1.09 8.63
CA SER A 13 -3.91 0.13 8.04
C SER A 13 -4.44 -0.13 6.64
N THR A 14 -5.37 0.72 6.21
CA THR A 14 -5.87 0.73 4.83
C THR A 14 -5.71 2.11 4.23
N GLN A 15 -5.31 2.16 2.97
CA GLN A 15 -5.12 3.42 2.25
C GLN A 15 -5.66 3.33 0.84
N LYS A 16 -6.28 4.43 0.40
CA LYS A 16 -6.75 4.60 -0.97
C LYS A 16 -5.81 5.57 -1.69
N ILE A 17 -5.15 5.07 -2.72
CA ILE A 17 -4.28 5.84 -3.61
C ILE A 17 -5.05 6.06 -4.92
N LYS A 18 -5.20 7.33 -5.32
CA LYS A 18 -5.83 7.70 -6.59
C LYS A 18 -4.76 8.16 -7.55
N ILE A 19 -4.64 7.48 -8.68
CA ILE A 19 -3.66 7.79 -9.71
C ILE A 19 -4.41 8.17 -10.99
N PHE A 20 -4.14 9.37 -11.48
CA PHE A 20 -4.65 9.81 -12.77
C PHE A 20 -3.66 9.37 -13.84
N ASP A 21 -4.09 8.44 -14.68
CA ASP A 21 -3.28 7.94 -15.78
C ASP A 21 -4.09 8.00 -17.08
N PRO A 22 -3.90 9.05 -17.90
CA PRO A 22 -4.63 9.22 -19.15
C PRO A 22 -4.24 8.19 -20.23
N LEU A 23 -3.19 7.39 -20.01
CA LEU A 23 -2.62 6.46 -21.01
C LEU A 23 -2.78 4.98 -20.62
N SER A 24 -3.41 4.66 -19.48
CA SER A 24 -3.65 3.28 -19.03
C SER A 24 -2.38 2.40 -18.97
N ASN A 25 -1.23 2.96 -18.61
CA ASN A 25 0.03 2.24 -18.56
C ASN A 25 0.24 1.57 -17.18
N ILE A 26 -0.32 0.36 -17.05
CA ILE A 26 -0.27 -0.45 -15.82
C ILE A 26 1.16 -0.64 -15.27
N TYR A 27 2.20 -0.65 -16.11
CA TYR A 27 3.58 -0.81 -15.66
C TYR A 27 4.07 0.34 -14.78
N TRP A 28 3.61 1.57 -15.00
CA TRP A 28 3.95 2.72 -14.17
C TRP A 28 3.24 2.70 -12.82
N LEU A 29 2.08 2.03 -12.76
CA LEU A 29 1.27 1.92 -11.56
C LEU A 29 1.96 1.08 -10.48
N GLU A 30 2.52 -0.07 -10.88
CA GLU A 30 3.25 -0.96 -9.98
C GLU A 30 4.49 -0.29 -9.42
N GLU A 31 5.26 0.43 -10.24
CA GLU A 31 6.45 1.16 -9.80
C GLU A 31 6.11 2.26 -8.78
N THR A 32 5.05 3.03 -9.03
CA THR A 32 4.58 4.09 -8.13
C THR A 32 4.15 3.52 -6.76
N VAL A 33 3.43 2.39 -6.77
CA VAL A 33 3.01 1.71 -5.54
C VAL A 33 4.22 1.16 -4.81
N ASN A 34 5.13 0.47 -5.50
CA ASN A 34 6.33 -0.12 -4.89
C ASN A 34 7.24 0.94 -4.26
N LEU A 35 7.40 2.10 -4.91
CA LEU A 35 8.12 3.23 -4.34
C LEU A 35 7.47 3.69 -3.03
N TRP A 36 6.15 3.90 -3.03
CA TRP A 36 5.42 4.32 -1.83
C TRP A 36 5.53 3.28 -0.70
N LEU A 37 5.45 1.99 -1.01
CA LEU A 37 5.61 0.92 -0.03
C LEU A 37 7.03 0.92 0.58
N SER A 38 8.05 1.13 -0.25
CA SER A 38 9.45 1.20 0.20
C SER A 38 9.71 2.43 1.07
N GLU A 39 9.08 3.58 0.77
CA GLU A 39 9.23 4.80 1.56
C GLU A 39 8.57 4.72 2.94
N ASN A 40 7.52 3.90 3.10
CA ASN A 40 6.73 3.84 4.33
C ASN A 40 7.07 2.63 5.24
N ASP A 41 8.05 1.80 4.86
CA ASP A 41 8.43 0.56 5.58
C ASP A 41 7.21 -0.31 5.95
N VAL A 42 6.33 -0.52 4.95
CA VAL A 42 5.08 -1.26 5.13
C VAL A 42 5.10 -2.61 4.41
N GLU A 43 4.49 -3.62 5.03
CA GLU A 43 4.28 -4.93 4.42
C GLU A 43 2.86 -5.03 3.86
N VAL A 44 2.72 -5.30 2.57
CA VAL A 44 1.40 -5.42 1.92
C VAL A 44 0.77 -6.76 2.23
N ILE A 45 -0.43 -6.71 2.80
CA ILE A 45 -1.29 -7.88 2.99
C ILE A 45 -2.13 -8.13 1.73
N ASN A 46 -2.71 -7.06 1.18
CA ASN A 46 -3.56 -7.15 -0.01
C ASN A 46 -3.56 -5.83 -0.79
N MET A 47 -3.66 -5.93 -2.11
CA MET A 47 -3.78 -4.79 -3.01
C MET A 47 -4.93 -5.06 -3.98
N ASN A 48 -5.88 -4.12 -4.05
CA ASN A 48 -6.96 -4.16 -5.03
C ASN A 48 -6.90 -2.91 -5.91
N THR A 49 -6.88 -3.11 -7.22
CA THR A 49 -6.82 -2.04 -8.21
C THR A 49 -8.13 -2.03 -9.00
N THR A 50 -8.79 -0.87 -9.05
CA THR A 50 -10.00 -0.67 -9.83
C THR A 50 -9.78 0.48 -10.80
N TYR A 51 -10.16 0.29 -12.06
CA TYR A 51 -10.14 1.35 -13.07
C TYR A 51 -11.57 1.88 -13.28
N SER A 52 -11.77 3.17 -13.06
CA SER A 52 -13.05 3.85 -13.28
C SER A 52 -12.80 5.26 -13.79
N ASP A 53 -13.55 5.68 -14.81
CA ASP A 53 -13.57 7.06 -15.32
C ASP A 53 -12.17 7.64 -15.63
N GLY A 54 -11.30 6.84 -16.27
CA GLY A 54 -9.94 7.30 -16.63
C GLY A 54 -8.96 7.36 -15.45
N LYS A 55 -9.29 6.74 -14.31
CA LYS A 55 -8.47 6.77 -13.09
C LYS A 55 -8.26 5.36 -12.54
N PHE A 56 -7.05 5.11 -12.06
CA PHE A 56 -6.78 3.95 -11.23
C PHE A 56 -7.00 4.32 -9.77
N ILE A 57 -7.76 3.48 -9.08
CA ILE A 57 -7.97 3.54 -7.64
C ILE A 57 -7.36 2.29 -7.05
N ILE A 58 -6.33 2.46 -6.25
CA ILE A 58 -5.64 1.37 -5.57
C ILE A 58 -6.03 1.43 -4.11
N THR A 59 -6.53 0.32 -3.60
CA THR A 59 -6.80 0.13 -2.17
C THR A 59 -5.77 -0.84 -1.63
N LEU A 60 -4.93 -0.35 -0.73
CA LEU A 60 -3.92 -1.15 -0.05
C LEU A 60 -4.41 -1.53 1.35
N LEU A 61 -4.15 -2.78 1.72
CA LEU A 61 -4.18 -3.28 3.09
C LEU A 61 -2.75 -3.64 3.45
N TYR A 62 -2.21 -3.01 4.49
CA TYR A 62 -0.80 -3.16 4.85
C TYR A 62 -0.59 -3.16 6.37
N LEU A 63 0.58 -3.68 6.78
CA LEU A 63 1.10 -3.62 8.13
C LEU A 63 2.16 -2.53 8.21
N GLU A 64 1.95 -1.56 9.10
CA GLU A 64 3.00 -0.66 9.57
C GLU A 64 3.93 -1.46 10.49
N ARG A 65 5.22 -1.50 10.16
CA ARG A 65 6.25 -2.12 10.99
C ARG A 65 6.84 -1.14 12.00
#